data_AF-A0A4R9WPM7-F1
#
_entry.id   AF-A0A4R9WPM7-F1
#
_cell.length_a   1.000
_cell.length_b   1.000
_cell.length_c   1.000
_cell.angle_alpha   90.00
_cell.angle_beta   90.00
_cell.angle_gamma   90.00
#
_symmetry.space_group_name_H-M   'P 1'
#
loop_
_entity.id
_entity.type
_entity.pdbx_description
1 polymer ?
#
loop_
_entity_poly.entity_id
_entity_poly.type
_entity_poly.pdbx_seq_one_letter_code
_entity_poly.pdbx_strand_id
1 'polypeptide(L)'
;RILKDETLDAAFSRIADAELGVPRLARSSARFEGVFEHHYSDNFAGESGVSTHYIVLAYALSLADTQRLGRPDQHNGYLWLTPAELLVRDDVHD
;
A
#
# COMPACT_ATOMS: atom_id res chain seq x y z
N ARG A 1 -7.24 -1.19 2.84
CA ARG A 1 -8.33 -0.23 3.17
C ARG A 1 -8.49 -0.07 4.69
N ILE A 2 -8.93 1.11 5.14
CA ILE A 2 -9.33 1.37 6.54
C ILE A 2 -10.76 0.85 6.72
N LEU A 3 -11.01 0.11 7.80
CA LEU A 3 -12.32 -0.49 8.08
C LEU A 3 -13.23 0.46 8.84
N LYS A 4 -14.53 0.15 8.86
CA LYS A 4 -15.51 0.92 9.64
C LYS A 4 -15.14 0.89 11.12
N ASP A 5 -15.20 2.05 11.77
CA ASP A 5 -14.88 2.27 13.18
C ASP A 5 -13.43 1.91 13.57
N GLU A 6 -12.54 1.84 12.57
CA GLU A 6 -11.11 1.61 12.77
C GLU A 6 -10.33 2.94 12.82
N THR A 7 -9.45 3.08 13.81
CA THR A 7 -8.56 4.26 13.87
C THR A 7 -7.46 4.15 12.83
N LEU A 8 -6.89 5.30 12.42
CA LEU A 8 -5.77 5.32 11.48
C LEU A 8 -4.55 4.55 11.98
N ASP A 9 -4.28 4.58 13.29
CA ASP A 9 -3.16 3.84 13.88
C ASP A 9 -3.38 2.32 13.83
N ALA A 10 -4.60 1.87 14.12
CA ALA A 10 -4.95 0.46 14.03
C ALA A 10 -4.89 -0.04 12.58
N ALA A 11 -5.47 0.72 11.65
CA ALA A 11 -5.43 0.41 10.23
C ALA A 11 -3.99 0.36 9.70
N PHE A 12 -3.15 1.33 10.08
CA PHE A 12 -1.75 1.36 9.66
C PHE A 12 -0.98 0.12 10.10
N SER A 13 -1.06 -0.23 11.39
CA SER A 13 -0.38 -1.42 11.92
C SER A 13 -0.91 -2.71 11.29
N ARG A 14 -2.22 -2.83 11.06
CA ARG A 14 -2.82 -4.02 10.46
C ARG A 14 -2.41 -4.17 8.99
N ILE A 15 -2.47 -3.08 8.22
CA ILE A 15 -2.10 -3.08 6.80
C ILE A 15 -0.60 -3.37 6.66
N ALA A 16 0.26 -2.76 7.48
CA ALA A 16 1.70 -3.03 7.43
C ALA A 16 2.04 -4.51 7.70
N ASP A 17 1.33 -5.18 8.61
CA ASP A 17 1.50 -6.62 8.83
C ASP A 17 0.96 -7.46 7.66
N ALA A 18 -0.24 -7.13 7.18
CA ALA A 18 -0.89 -7.87 6.11
C ALA A 18 -0.13 -7.78 4.77
N GLU A 19 0.48 -6.64 4.46
CA GLU A 19 1.20 -6.43 3.19
C GLU A 19 2.69 -6.73 3.33
N LEU A 20 3.34 -6.13 4.32
CA LEU A 20 4.80 -6.16 4.44
C LEU A 20 5.30 -7.20 5.45
N GLY A 21 4.41 -7.74 6.27
CA GLY A 21 4.76 -8.66 7.33
C GLY A 21 5.42 -8.03 8.55
N VAL A 22 5.20 -6.73 8.77
CA VAL A 22 5.78 -5.94 9.85
C VAL A 22 4.71 -5.61 10.90
N PRO A 23 4.46 -6.49 11.89
CA PRO A 23 3.45 -6.26 12.92
C PRO A 23 3.86 -5.14 13.88
N ARG A 24 2.87 -4.45 14.43
CA ARG A 24 3.02 -3.40 15.45
C ARG A 24 3.84 -2.18 14.99
N LEU A 25 3.83 -1.88 13.69
CA LEU A 25 4.44 -0.67 13.17
C LEU A 25 3.61 0.55 13.58
N ALA A 26 4.22 1.47 14.32
CA ALA A 26 3.57 2.70 14.73
C ALA A 26 3.46 3.67 13.56
N ARG A 27 2.27 4.23 13.30
CA ARG A 27 2.09 5.22 12.23
C ARG A 27 2.96 6.46 12.40
N SER A 28 3.27 6.83 13.65
CA SER A 28 4.16 7.95 13.97
C SER A 28 5.62 7.73 13.58
N SER A 29 6.05 6.50 13.27
CA SER A 29 7.40 6.24 12.72
C SER A 29 7.47 6.44 11.21
N ALA A 30 6.34 6.67 10.55
CA ALA A 30 6.26 6.93 9.12
C ALA A 30 6.15 8.43 8.82
N ARG A 31 6.68 8.86 7.68
CA ARG A 31 6.50 10.23 7.18
C ARG A 31 5.21 10.30 6.39
N PHE A 32 4.30 11.20 6.76
CA PHE A 32 3.10 11.47 5.97
C PHE A 32 3.46 12.25 4.71
N GLU A 33 3.08 11.73 3.54
CA GLU A 33 3.42 12.32 2.23
C GLU A 33 2.26 13.14 1.64
N GLY A 34 1.04 12.96 2.14
CA GLY A 34 -0.13 13.70 1.69
C GLY A 34 -1.34 12.83 1.39
N VAL A 35 -2.34 13.46 0.80
CA VAL A 35 -3.59 12.85 0.37
C VAL A 35 -3.59 12.74 -1.15
N PHE A 36 -3.90 11.55 -1.66
CA PHE A 36 -3.97 11.25 -3.08
C PHE A 36 -5.33 10.65 -3.43
N GLU A 37 -5.67 10.67 -4.71
CA GLU A 37 -6.90 10.08 -5.24
C GLU A 37 -6.56 9.07 -6.33
N HIS A 38 -7.06 7.85 -6.20
CA HIS A 38 -6.97 6.84 -7.26
C HIS A 38 -8.36 6.57 -7.82
N HIS A 39 -8.50 6.73 -9.14
CA HIS A 39 -9.73 6.49 -9.87
C HIS A 39 -9.54 5.28 -10.79
N TYR A 40 -10.35 4.25 -10.58
CA TYR A 40 -10.37 3.04 -11.39
C TYR A 40 -11.76 2.86 -12.02
N SER A 41 -11.80 2.47 -13.29
CA SER A 41 -13.06 2.22 -14.00
C SER A 41 -13.72 0.89 -13.62
N ASP A 42 -13.01 0.00 -12.94
CA ASP A 42 -13.46 -1.32 -12.50
C ASP A 42 -13.63 -1.41 -10.97
N ASN A 43 -13.93 -2.61 -10.46
CA ASN A 43 -14.12 -2.87 -9.05
C ASN A 43 -13.74 -4.31 -8.66
N PHE A 44 -13.57 -4.54 -7.35
CA PHE A 44 -13.13 -5.82 -6.80
C PHE A 44 -14.05 -7.02 -7.13
N ALA A 45 -15.31 -6.77 -7.51
CA ALA A 45 -16.26 -7.82 -7.90
C ALA A 45 -16.35 -7.99 -9.43
N GLY A 46 -15.65 -7.17 -10.22
CA GLY A 46 -15.70 -7.20 -11.68
C GLY A 46 -17.05 -6.76 -12.27
N GLU A 47 -17.89 -6.06 -11.49
CA GLU A 47 -19.23 -5.64 -11.91
C GLU A 47 -19.14 -4.57 -13.01
N SER A 48 -19.84 -4.77 -14.12
CA SER A 48 -19.78 -3.85 -15.25
C SER A 48 -20.45 -2.52 -14.91
N GLY A 49 -19.78 -1.41 -15.23
CA GLY A 49 -20.32 -0.05 -15.02
C GLY A 49 -20.21 0.46 -13.58
N VAL A 50 -19.53 -0.28 -12.69
CA VAL A 50 -19.24 0.17 -11.32
C VAL A 50 -17.74 0.46 -11.19
N SER A 51 -17.40 1.73 -10.96
CA SER A 51 -16.03 2.22 -10.75
C SER A 51 -15.60 2.16 -9.29
N THR A 52 -14.30 2.24 -9.03
CA THR A 52 -13.71 2.35 -7.69
C THR A 52 -12.95 3.67 -7.54
N HIS A 53 -13.23 4.39 -6.45
CA HIS A 53 -12.50 5.62 -6.09
C HIS A 53 -11.94 5.48 -4.67
N TYR A 54 -10.63 5.71 -4.54
CA TYR A 54 -9.95 5.69 -3.26
C TYR A 54 -9.42 7.07 -2.91
N ILE A 55 -9.70 7.51 -1.68
CA ILE A 55 -8.93 8.56 -1.00
C ILE A 55 -7.81 7.87 -0.22
N VAL A 56 -6.58 8.20 -0.58
CA VAL A 56 -5.37 7.51 -0.10
C VAL A 56 -4.58 8.44 0.82
N LEU A 57 -4.26 7.95 2.02
CA LEU A 57 -3.32 8.61 2.92
C LEU A 57 -1.95 7.97 2.73
N ALA A 58 -1.04 8.67 2.06
CA ALA A 58 0.28 8.13 1.74
C ALA A 58 1.26 8.31 2.90
N TYR A 59 2.01 7.24 3.19
CA TYR A 59 3.04 7.23 4.22
C TYR A 59 4.32 6.58 3.69
N ALA A 60 5.45 7.24 3.87
CA ALA A 60 6.76 6.71 3.56
C ALA A 60 7.40 6.07 4.80
N LEU A 61 7.97 4.87 4.59
CA LEU A 61 8.63 4.06 5.60
C LEU A 61 10.12 3.91 5.26
N SER A 62 10.96 3.98 6.28
CA SER A 62 12.35 3.55 6.19
C SER A 62 12.48 2.22 6.93
N LEU A 63 12.90 1.19 6.21
CA LEU A 63 13.03 -0.17 6.73
C LEU A 63 14.51 -0.52 6.80
N ALA A 64 14.90 -1.32 7.79
CA ALA A 64 16.27 -1.79 7.90
C ALA A 64 16.53 -2.89 6.86
N ASP A 65 17.73 -2.91 6.27
CA ASP A 65 18.12 -3.84 5.18
C ASP A 65 17.93 -5.33 5.52
N THR A 66 17.94 -5.68 6.80
CA THR A 66 17.77 -7.06 7.28
C THR A 66 16.31 -7.48 7.41
N GLN A 67 15.35 -6.59 7.19
CA GLN A 67 13.95 -6.90 7.40
C GLN A 67 13.40 -7.72 6.24
N ARG A 68 13.00 -8.96 6.53
CA ARG A 68 12.31 -9.79 5.55
C ARG A 68 10.91 -9.21 5.33
N LEU A 69 10.69 -8.66 4.15
CA LEU A 69 9.41 -8.11 3.75
C LEU A 69 8.61 -9.11 2.92
N GLY A 70 7.31 -8.89 2.99
CA GLY A 70 6.35 -9.45 2.08
C GLY A 70 5.51 -10.56 2.68
N ARG A 71 4.20 -10.43 2.51
CA ARG A 71 3.25 -11.52 2.56
C ARG A 71 2.85 -11.87 1.12
N PRO A 72 2.95 -13.14 0.69
CA PRO A 72 2.66 -13.52 -0.69
C PRO A 72 1.15 -13.57 -1.01
N ASP A 73 0.28 -13.25 -0.05
CA ASP A 73 -1.18 -13.41 -0.22
C ASP A 73 -1.78 -12.47 -1.29
N GLN A 74 -1.16 -11.31 -1.50
CA GLN A 74 -1.58 -10.31 -2.51
C GLN A 74 -0.50 -10.05 -3.58
N HIS A 75 0.68 -10.66 -3.47
CA HIS A 75 1.84 -10.33 -4.30
C HIS A 75 2.58 -11.61 -4.75
N ASN A 76 2.96 -11.66 -6.03
CA ASN A 76 3.76 -12.77 -6.58
C ASN A 76 5.27 -12.61 -6.28
N GLY A 77 5.71 -11.44 -5.84
CA GLY A 77 7.11 -11.11 -5.58
C GLY A 77 7.29 -9.66 -5.12
N TYR A 78 8.53 -9.32 -4.74
CA TYR A 78 8.92 -7.99 -4.29
C TYR A 78 10.25 -7.60 -4.92
N LEU A 79 10.38 -6.33 -5.30
CA LEU A 79 11.60 -5.74 -5.83
C LEU A 79 11.88 -4.43 -5.12
N TRP A 80 13.15 -4.21 -4.76
CA TRP A 80 13.63 -2.91 -4.33
C TRP A 80 14.14 -2.17 -5.56
N LEU A 81 13.55 -1.01 -5.84
CA LEU A 81 13.88 -0.18 -7.00
C LEU A 81 14.22 1.23 -6.53
N THR A 82 15.21 1.82 -7.18
CA THR A 82 15.41 3.27 -7.13
C THR A 82 14.26 3.98 -7.84
N PRO A 83 14.01 5.28 -7.56
CA PRO A 83 13.01 6.03 -8.29
C PRO A 83 13.22 6.04 -9.81
N ALA A 84 14.48 6.08 -10.26
CA ALA A 84 14.82 6.05 -11.68
C ALA A 84 14.48 4.70 -12.33
N GLU A 85 14.75 3.58 -11.64
CA GLU A 85 14.38 2.25 -12.13
C GLU A 85 12.87 2.05 -12.15
N LEU A 86 12.14 2.54 -11.14
CA LEU A 86 10.68 2.43 -11.09
C LEU A 86 10.01 3.17 -12.26
N LEU A 87 10.46 4.39 -12.55
CA LEU A 87 9.84 5.27 -13.55
C LEU A 87 10.01 4.81 -15.00
N VAL A 88 10.97 3.94 -15.30
CA VAL A 88 11.24 3.44 -16.66
C VAL A 88 10.59 2.08 -16.94
N ARG A 89 9.94 1.47 -15.94
CA ARG A 89 9.26 0.19 -16.10
C ARG A 89 7.88 0.39 -16.68
N ASP A 90 7.57 -0.39 -17.69
CA ASP A 90 6.25 -0.48 -18.34
C ASP A 90 5.25 -1.31 -17.51
N ASP A 91 5.73 -2.27 -16.73
CA ASP A 91 4.90 -3.22 -15.95
C ASP A 91 4.39 -2.71 -14.58
N VAL A 92 4.44 -1.40 -14.33
CA VAL A 92 4.05 -0.80 -13.02
C VAL A 92 2.66 -0.14 -13.05
N HIS A 93 2.15 0.21 -14.25
CA HIS A 93 0.95 1.05 -14.40
C HIS A 93 -0.17 0.46 -15.26
N ASP A 94 -0.04 -0.80 -15.68
CA ASP A 94 -1.06 -1.51 -16.46
C ASP A 94 -2.19 -2.09 -15.60
#